data_AF-A0A7S3LH88-F1
#
_entry.id   AF-A0A7S3LH88-F1
#
_cell.length_a   1.000
_cell.length_b   1.000
_cell.length_c   1.000
_cell.angle_alpha   90.00
_cell.angle_beta   90.00
_cell.angle_gamma   90.00
#
_symmetry.space_group_name_H-M   'P 1'
#
loop_
_entity.id
_entity.type
_entity.pdbx_description
1 polymer ?
#
loop_
_entity_poly.entity_id
_entity_poly.type
_entity_poly.pdbx_seq_one_letter_code
_entity_poly.pdbx_strand_id
1 'polypeptide(L)'
;MPAFEKWLEHFYSYIRTDNNTSLRLPHGFYRKDWQIPARIYFKCYDPENMQTRQLFCQQGKWAHTTHWYDFYNGVGQSEYDMSAVESIIKDFWFIGIKEEFQASLCMFQYQVFGKFDRECDCKSKISQVPGMKHIGHGVKPHTIDNLNNRTHYLMEKLSTLDIVTYQIAKEEFSKRIDRIKNKTGVDLLCNRTI
;
A
#
# COMPACT_ATOMS: atom_id res chain seq x y z
N MET A 1 16.41 1.02 17.34
CA MET A 1 15.23 0.28 17.82
C MET A 1 15.47 -1.22 17.63
N PRO A 2 16.12 -1.92 18.56
CA PRO A 2 16.56 -3.31 18.35
C PRO A 2 15.41 -4.30 18.08
N ALA A 3 14.21 -4.03 18.59
CA ALA A 3 13.05 -4.89 18.37
C ALA A 3 12.49 -4.81 16.94
N PHE A 4 12.50 -3.63 16.32
CA PHE A 4 12.01 -3.45 14.94
C PHE A 4 12.97 -4.05 13.92
N GLU A 5 14.28 -3.86 14.10
CA GLU A 5 15.28 -4.45 13.19
C GLU A 5 15.26 -5.98 13.26
N LYS A 6 15.18 -6.56 14.47
CA LYS A 6 14.97 -8.01 14.64
C LYS A 6 13.68 -8.51 13.98
N TRP A 7 12.63 -7.71 14.04
CA TRP A 7 11.36 -8.02 13.37
C TRP A 7 11.52 -8.02 11.84
N LEU A 8 12.20 -7.03 11.27
CA LEU A 8 12.50 -6.98 9.84
C LEU A 8 13.40 -8.15 9.39
N GLU A 9 14.45 -8.43 10.15
CA GLU A 9 15.38 -9.54 9.87
C GLU A 9 14.68 -10.89 9.86
N HIS A 10 13.75 -11.09 10.80
CA HIS A 10 12.94 -12.29 10.88
C HIS A 10 12.22 -12.55 9.55
N PHE A 11 11.43 -11.59 9.05
CA PHE A 11 10.71 -11.75 7.79
C PHE A 11 11.64 -11.83 6.57
N TYR A 12 12.68 -11.00 6.52
CA TYR A 12 13.63 -11.01 5.41
C TYR A 12 14.37 -12.36 5.27
N SER A 13 14.68 -13.01 6.39
CA SER A 13 15.35 -14.31 6.37
C SER A 13 14.54 -15.39 5.65
N TYR A 14 13.19 -15.31 5.70
CA TYR A 14 12.29 -16.24 5.02
C TYR A 14 12.21 -16.01 3.51
N ILE A 15 12.12 -14.74 3.09
CA ILE A 15 12.15 -14.37 1.65
C ILE A 15 13.42 -14.92 0.99
N ARG A 16 14.56 -14.84 1.69
CA ARG A 16 15.84 -15.30 1.17
C ARG A 16 15.91 -16.82 1.01
N THR A 17 15.28 -17.59 1.91
CA THR A 17 15.34 -19.06 1.84
C THR A 17 14.51 -19.62 0.68
N ASP A 18 13.40 -18.98 0.32
CA ASP A 18 12.53 -19.46 -0.76
C ASP A 18 13.16 -19.30 -2.15
N ASN A 19 14.05 -18.32 -2.34
CA ASN A 19 14.79 -18.15 -3.60
C ASN A 19 15.84 -19.25 -3.89
N ASN A 20 16.19 -20.08 -2.90
CA ASN A 20 17.21 -21.14 -3.05
C ASN A 20 16.66 -22.56 -2.89
N THR A 21 15.41 -22.70 -2.47
CA THR A 21 14.75 -24.00 -2.37
C THR A 21 13.35 -23.88 -2.94
N SER A 22 13.09 -24.62 -4.00
CA SER A 22 11.76 -24.99 -4.46
C SER A 22 11.05 -25.83 -3.38
N LEU A 23 10.71 -25.20 -2.25
CA LEU A 23 9.75 -25.70 -1.29
C LEU A 23 8.36 -25.53 -1.89
N ARG A 24 8.09 -26.33 -2.93
CA ARG A 24 6.71 -26.69 -3.29
C ARG A 24 6.14 -27.40 -2.07
N LEU A 25 5.41 -26.68 -1.22
CA LEU A 25 4.55 -27.34 -0.26
C LEU A 25 3.56 -28.19 -1.08
N PRO A 26 3.57 -29.53 -0.93
CA PRO A 26 2.72 -30.38 -1.74
C PRO A 26 1.26 -29.99 -1.51
N HIS A 27 0.58 -29.61 -2.59
CA HIS A 27 -0.85 -29.33 -2.59
C HIS A 27 -1.60 -30.55 -2.07
N GLY A 28 -2.41 -30.34 -1.03
CA GLY A 28 -3.38 -31.33 -0.57
C GLY A 28 -2.99 -32.11 0.68
N PHE A 29 -2.66 -31.45 1.79
CA PHE A 29 -2.73 -32.09 3.11
C PHE A 29 -3.23 -31.13 4.19
N TYR A 30 -4.55 -31.05 4.34
CA TYR A 30 -5.19 -30.59 5.57
C TYR A 30 -5.05 -31.68 6.64
N ARG A 31 -3.86 -31.84 7.23
CA ARG A 31 -3.71 -32.57 8.50
C ARG A 31 -3.87 -31.58 9.65
N LYS A 32 -4.71 -31.93 10.63
CA LYS A 32 -4.96 -31.19 11.88
C LYS A 32 -3.70 -31.00 12.75
N ASP A 33 -2.61 -31.63 12.35
CA ASP A 33 -1.39 -31.88 13.09
C ASP A 33 -0.17 -31.16 12.47
N TRP A 34 -0.38 -30.34 11.41
CA TRP A 34 0.66 -29.41 10.96
C TRP A 34 0.74 -28.20 11.88
N GLN A 35 1.75 -28.23 12.77
CA GLN A 35 2.45 -27.02 13.18
C GLN A 35 3.06 -26.41 11.91
N ILE A 36 2.27 -25.59 11.19
CA ILE A 36 2.83 -24.54 10.34
C ILE A 36 3.90 -23.90 11.21
N PRO A 37 5.17 -23.78 10.75
CA PRO A 37 6.18 -23.21 11.61
C PRO A 37 5.61 -21.89 12.07
N ALA A 38 5.25 -21.78 13.35
CA ALA A 38 4.61 -20.61 13.94
C ALA A 38 5.56 -19.39 13.97
N ARG A 39 6.61 -19.49 13.15
CA ARG A 39 7.80 -18.68 12.99
C ARG A 39 7.82 -17.97 11.63
N ILE A 40 6.94 -18.23 10.67
CA ILE A 40 6.95 -17.47 9.39
C ILE A 40 6.05 -16.22 9.47
N TYR A 41 5.03 -16.27 10.32
CA TYR A 41 4.06 -15.19 10.50
C TYR A 41 3.98 -14.78 11.96
N PHE A 42 3.95 -13.48 12.24
CA PHE A 42 3.51 -13.00 13.55
C PHE A 42 1.98 -13.20 13.62
N LYS A 43 1.57 -14.42 14.00
CA LYS A 43 0.20 -14.94 13.89
C LYS A 43 -0.28 -15.03 12.44
N CYS A 44 -0.96 -13.98 11.96
CA CYS A 44 -1.57 -13.88 10.63
C CYS A 44 -1.02 -12.69 9.84
N TYR A 45 0.03 -12.03 10.33
CA TYR A 45 0.61 -10.87 9.68
C TYR A 45 1.80 -11.27 8.81
N ASP A 46 1.66 -10.97 7.52
CA ASP A 46 2.71 -11.06 6.51
C ASP A 46 3.02 -9.64 6.02
N PRO A 47 4.20 -9.09 6.29
CA PRO A 47 4.55 -7.73 5.88
C PRO A 47 5.10 -7.61 4.47
N GLU A 48 5.32 -8.72 3.76
CA GLU A 48 5.86 -8.67 2.41
C GLU A 48 4.80 -8.15 1.43
N ASN A 49 5.15 -7.10 0.67
CA ASN A 49 4.36 -6.48 -0.40
C ASN A 49 2.86 -6.39 -0.09
N MET A 50 2.55 -5.82 1.08
CA MET A 50 1.20 -5.81 1.62
C MET A 50 0.20 -5.09 0.71
N GLN A 51 0.60 -3.96 0.13
CA GLN A 51 -0.28 -3.18 -0.73
C GLN A 51 -0.53 -3.91 -2.05
N THR A 52 0.53 -4.40 -2.70
CA THR A 52 0.43 -5.19 -3.93
C THR A 52 -0.44 -6.42 -3.73
N ARG A 53 -0.16 -7.21 -2.68
CA ARG A 53 -0.92 -8.42 -2.37
C ARG A 53 -2.41 -8.12 -2.15
N GLN A 54 -2.73 -7.00 -1.50
CA GLN A 54 -4.13 -6.62 -1.26
C GLN A 54 -4.91 -6.40 -2.56
N LEU A 55 -4.25 -6.01 -3.66
CA LEU A 55 -4.89 -5.84 -4.97
C LEU A 55 -5.25 -7.17 -5.63
N PHE A 56 -4.51 -8.24 -5.35
CA PHE A 56 -4.73 -9.56 -5.93
C PHE A 56 -5.66 -10.46 -5.12
N CYS A 57 -6.02 -10.07 -3.90
CA CYS A 57 -7.03 -10.76 -3.10
C CYS A 57 -8.37 -10.82 -3.85
N GLN A 58 -8.69 -11.95 -4.48
CA GLN A 58 -9.93 -12.12 -5.23
C GLN A 58 -11.16 -11.93 -4.33
N GLN A 59 -12.09 -11.11 -4.80
CA GLN A 59 -13.39 -10.89 -4.16
C GLN A 59 -14.13 -12.22 -4.02
N GLY A 60 -14.43 -12.64 -2.78
CA GLY A 60 -15.37 -13.73 -2.51
C GLY A 60 -14.93 -14.75 -1.46
N LYS A 61 -13.66 -14.77 -1.04
CA LYS A 61 -13.22 -15.60 0.10
C LYS A 61 -12.42 -14.73 1.06
N TRP A 62 -13.10 -14.23 2.09
CA TRP A 62 -12.54 -13.70 3.34
C TRP A 62 -11.13 -13.08 3.22
N ALA A 63 -11.07 -11.78 2.91
CA ALA A 63 -9.83 -10.99 2.92
C ALA A 63 -9.06 -11.05 4.27
N HIS A 64 -9.69 -11.55 5.34
CA HIS A 64 -9.06 -11.78 6.65
C HIS A 64 -8.42 -13.16 6.79
N THR A 65 -8.70 -14.12 5.91
CA THR A 65 -8.07 -15.45 5.89
C THR A 65 -7.17 -15.66 4.66
N THR A 66 -7.15 -14.71 3.71
CA THR A 66 -6.35 -14.81 2.48
C THR A 66 -4.84 -14.63 2.67
N HIS A 67 -4.37 -14.17 3.84
CA HIS A 67 -2.96 -14.34 4.21
C HIS A 67 -2.52 -15.81 4.12
N TRP A 68 -3.47 -16.75 4.20
CA TRP A 68 -3.21 -18.19 4.10
C TRP A 68 -3.39 -18.76 2.69
N TYR A 69 -4.28 -18.19 1.87
CA TYR A 69 -4.83 -18.92 0.71
C TYR A 69 -3.95 -18.86 -0.54
N ASP A 70 -3.21 -17.76 -0.76
CA ASP A 70 -2.34 -17.63 -1.94
C ASP A 70 -1.08 -18.49 -1.81
N PHE A 71 -0.58 -18.67 -0.58
CA PHE A 71 0.58 -19.56 -0.33
C PHE A 71 0.23 -21.04 -0.58
N TYR A 72 -1.01 -21.47 -0.28
CA TYR A 72 -1.43 -22.85 -0.51
C TYR A 72 -1.64 -23.21 -1.97
N ASN A 73 -1.88 -22.23 -2.85
CA ASN A 73 -2.01 -22.45 -4.29
C ASN A 73 -0.68 -22.29 -5.05
N GLY A 74 0.43 -22.06 -4.32
CA GLY A 74 1.77 -22.04 -4.91
C GLY A 74 2.04 -20.88 -5.86
N VAL A 75 1.21 -19.83 -5.83
CA VAL A 75 1.50 -18.60 -6.57
C VAL A 75 2.55 -17.85 -5.77
N GLY A 76 3.80 -17.96 -6.19
CA GLY A 76 4.89 -17.20 -5.58
C GLY A 76 4.67 -15.71 -5.79
N GLN A 77 4.98 -14.88 -4.79
CA GLN A 77 4.86 -13.41 -4.92
C GLN A 77 5.70 -12.84 -6.08
N SER A 78 6.74 -13.56 -6.51
CA SER A 78 7.52 -13.25 -7.72
C SER A 78 6.72 -13.35 -9.04
N GLU A 79 5.47 -13.82 -8.98
CA GLU A 79 4.58 -14.01 -10.13
C GLU A 79 3.49 -12.92 -10.23
N TYR A 80 3.49 -11.91 -9.35
CA TYR A 80 2.54 -10.81 -9.50
C TYR A 80 2.81 -10.05 -10.80
N ASP A 81 1.86 -10.15 -11.73
CA ASP A 81 1.89 -9.39 -12.98
C ASP A 81 1.62 -7.91 -12.68
N MET A 82 2.67 -7.09 -12.71
CA MET A 82 2.55 -5.66 -12.47
C MET A 82 1.67 -4.95 -13.52
N SER A 83 1.46 -5.54 -14.70
CA SER A 83 0.48 -5.04 -15.66
C SER A 83 -0.95 -5.20 -15.14
N ALA A 84 -1.23 -6.30 -14.43
CA ALA A 84 -2.52 -6.52 -13.77
C ALA A 84 -2.71 -5.54 -12.59
N VAL A 85 -1.66 -5.27 -11.80
CA VAL A 85 -1.67 -4.22 -10.78
C VAL A 85 -2.05 -2.88 -11.38
N GLU A 86 -1.40 -2.50 -12.48
CA GLU A 86 -1.67 -1.25 -13.17
C GLU A 86 -3.11 -1.17 -13.67
N SER A 87 -3.65 -2.26 -14.23
CA SER A 87 -5.05 -2.33 -14.65
C SER A 87 -6.00 -2.13 -13.47
N ILE A 88 -5.78 -2.85 -12.36
CA ILE A 88 -6.62 -2.75 -11.15
C ILE A 88 -6.60 -1.32 -10.60
N ILE A 89 -5.42 -0.69 -10.53
CA ILE A 89 -5.28 0.69 -10.06
C ILE A 89 -6.08 1.65 -10.96
N LYS A 90 -5.96 1.51 -12.28
CA LYS A 90 -6.71 2.34 -13.24
C LYS A 90 -8.22 2.17 -13.08
N ASP A 91 -8.67 0.95 -12.76
CA ASP A 91 -10.08 0.62 -12.58
C ASP A 91 -10.66 1.08 -11.24
N PHE A 92 -9.83 1.45 -10.26
CA PHE A 92 -10.34 1.98 -9.00
C PHE A 92 -11.18 3.24 -9.23
N TRP A 93 -12.36 3.28 -8.63
CA TRP A 93 -13.21 4.47 -8.68
C TRP A 93 -12.51 5.70 -8.05
N PHE A 94 -11.72 5.50 -6.98
CA PHE A 94 -10.95 6.55 -6.31
C PHE A 94 -9.58 6.04 -5.87
N ILE A 95 -8.57 6.93 -5.91
CA ILE A 95 -7.21 6.70 -5.41
C ILE A 95 -6.84 7.92 -4.58
N GLY A 96 -6.33 7.72 -3.36
CA GLY A 96 -5.80 8.80 -2.53
C GLY A 96 -4.31 8.59 -2.25
N ILE A 97 -3.56 9.68 -2.20
CA ILE A 97 -2.15 9.71 -1.80
C ILE A 97 -2.03 10.43 -0.47
N LYS A 98 -1.41 9.77 0.52
CA LYS A 98 -1.32 10.29 1.89
C LYS A 98 -0.55 11.61 1.94
N GLU A 99 0.54 11.70 1.20
CA GLU A 99 1.39 12.88 1.06
C GLU A 99 0.60 14.06 0.48
N GLU A 100 -0.42 13.77 -0.33
CA GLU A 100 -1.33 14.73 -0.95
C GLU A 100 -2.74 14.62 -0.38
N PHE A 101 -2.86 14.50 0.95
CA PHE A 101 -4.13 14.22 1.63
C PHE A 101 -5.23 15.23 1.28
N GLN A 102 -4.91 16.53 1.26
CA GLN A 102 -5.89 17.57 0.92
C GLN A 102 -6.38 17.46 -0.53
N ALA A 103 -5.47 17.28 -1.48
CA ALA A 103 -5.82 17.09 -2.89
C ALA A 103 -6.65 15.80 -3.08
N SER A 104 -6.29 14.73 -2.35
CA SER A 104 -7.02 13.46 -2.34
C SER A 104 -8.46 13.63 -1.85
N LEU A 105 -8.67 14.38 -0.76
CA LEU A 105 -10.01 14.67 -0.25
C LEU A 105 -10.83 15.53 -1.22
N CYS A 106 -10.23 16.56 -1.80
CA CYS A 106 -10.90 17.40 -2.78
C CYS A 106 -11.28 16.63 -4.06
N MET A 107 -10.39 15.75 -4.53
CA MET A 107 -10.69 14.84 -5.64
C MET A 107 -11.85 13.90 -5.28
N PHE A 108 -11.82 13.31 -4.08
CA PHE A 108 -12.90 12.45 -3.59
C PHE A 108 -14.25 13.18 -3.56
N GLN A 109 -14.30 14.37 -2.96
CA GLN A 109 -15.52 15.20 -2.92
C GLN A 109 -16.07 15.48 -4.33
N TYR A 110 -15.20 15.81 -5.28
CA TYR A 110 -15.61 16.03 -6.66
C TYR A 110 -16.16 14.77 -7.34
N GLN A 111 -15.54 13.62 -7.10
CA GLN A 111 -16.05 12.36 -7.65
C GLN A 111 -17.42 11.95 -7.06
N VAL A 112 -17.66 12.26 -5.79
CA VAL A 112 -18.95 11.97 -5.12
C VAL A 112 -20.03 12.98 -5.51
N PHE A 113 -19.73 14.28 -5.47
CA PHE A 113 -20.73 15.35 -5.55
C PHE A 113 -20.72 16.12 -6.87
N GLY A 114 -19.73 15.92 -7.73
CA GLY A 114 -19.56 16.66 -8.98
C GLY A 114 -19.10 18.11 -8.81
N LYS A 115 -18.79 18.54 -7.58
CA LYS A 115 -18.38 19.91 -7.23
C LYS A 115 -17.33 19.90 -6.13
N PHE A 116 -16.59 21.00 -6.03
CA PHE A 116 -15.62 21.23 -4.95
C PHE A 116 -16.20 22.19 -3.91
N ASP A 117 -15.77 22.03 -2.68
CA ASP A 117 -15.90 23.11 -1.70
C ASP A 117 -14.86 24.20 -2.00
N ARG A 118 -15.06 25.40 -1.43
CA ARG A 118 -14.20 26.56 -1.72
C ARG A 118 -12.76 26.35 -1.27
N GLU A 119 -12.52 25.45 -0.33
CA GLU A 119 -11.21 25.17 0.26
C GLU A 119 -10.31 24.28 -0.62
N CYS A 120 -10.87 23.76 -1.70
CA CYS A 120 -10.14 22.98 -2.70
C CYS A 120 -9.53 23.84 -3.81
N ASP A 121 -9.94 25.11 -3.92
CA ASP A 121 -9.32 26.06 -4.85
C ASP A 121 -8.17 26.77 -4.16
N CYS A 122 -6.96 26.65 -4.70
CA CYS A 122 -5.76 27.32 -4.21
C CYS A 122 -5.86 28.86 -4.22
N LYS A 123 -6.80 29.43 -4.97
CA LYS A 123 -7.09 30.87 -4.95
C LYS A 123 -7.91 31.28 -3.73
N SER A 124 -8.53 30.33 -3.05
CA SER A 124 -9.26 30.57 -1.82
C SER A 124 -8.30 30.93 -0.68
N LYS A 125 -8.71 31.89 0.14
CA LYS A 125 -8.00 32.23 1.38
C LYS A 125 -8.17 31.16 2.46
N ILE A 126 -9.05 30.19 2.24
CA ILE A 126 -9.32 29.09 3.16
C ILE A 126 -8.50 27.89 2.65
N SER A 127 -7.35 27.67 3.28
CA SER A 127 -6.37 26.68 2.85
C SER A 127 -6.63 25.26 3.39
N GLN A 128 -7.70 25.04 4.15
CA GLN A 128 -8.01 23.75 4.77
C GLN A 128 -9.51 23.47 4.77
N VAL A 129 -9.90 22.24 4.42
CA VAL A 129 -11.31 21.81 4.50
C VAL A 129 -11.81 21.97 5.96
N PRO A 130 -12.93 22.67 6.20
CA PRO A 130 -13.41 22.94 7.54
C PRO A 130 -13.67 21.65 8.31
N GLY A 131 -13.27 21.62 9.58
CA GLY A 131 -13.46 20.45 10.44
C GLY A 131 -12.39 19.37 10.33
N MET A 132 -11.42 19.50 9.40
CA MET A 132 -10.23 18.65 9.44
C MET A 132 -9.40 18.97 10.68
N LYS A 133 -9.33 17.99 11.60
CA LYS A 133 -8.40 18.01 12.73
C LYS A 133 -7.49 16.81 12.61
N HIS A 134 -6.18 17.04 12.60
CA HIS A 134 -5.23 15.96 12.77
C HIS A 134 -5.30 15.47 14.21
N ILE A 135 -5.87 14.28 14.42
CA ILE A 135 -5.91 13.63 15.72
C ILE A 135 -4.61 12.84 15.89
N GLY A 136 -3.73 13.33 16.75
CA GLY A 136 -2.50 12.62 17.08
C GLY A 136 -2.79 11.41 17.97
N HIS A 137 -2.35 10.23 17.55
CA HIS A 137 -2.50 8.98 18.32
C HIS A 137 -1.41 8.78 19.38
N GLY A 138 -0.79 9.85 19.89
CA GLY A 138 0.27 9.80 20.90
C GLY A 138 1.59 9.15 20.43
N VAL A 139 1.71 8.83 19.13
CA VAL A 139 2.94 8.29 18.54
C VAL A 139 3.99 9.40 18.49
N LYS A 140 5.16 9.15 19.09
CA LYS A 140 6.26 10.11 19.05
C LYS A 140 6.65 10.40 17.59
N PRO A 141 6.99 11.66 17.26
CA PRO A 141 7.53 11.99 15.95
C PRO A 141 8.73 11.08 15.64
N HIS A 142 8.73 10.53 14.43
CA HIS A 142 9.81 9.70 13.91
C HIS A 142 10.10 10.16 12.48
N THR A 143 11.37 10.14 12.10
CA THR A 143 11.83 10.39 10.74
C THR A 143 12.58 9.17 10.22
N ILE A 144 12.56 8.99 8.90
CA ILE A 144 13.37 8.00 8.20
C ILE A 144 14.88 8.22 8.41
N ASP A 145 15.29 9.47 8.69
CA ASP A 145 16.71 9.82 8.94
C ASP A 145 17.27 9.14 10.20
N ASN A 146 16.40 8.68 11.09
CA ASN A 146 16.78 7.97 12.30
C ASN A 146 16.97 6.45 12.07
N LEU A 147 16.75 5.96 10.84
CA LEU A 147 16.93 4.56 10.49
C LEU A 147 18.36 4.33 9.98
N ASN A 148 18.99 3.24 10.41
CA ASN A 148 20.27 2.85 9.85
C ASN A 148 20.08 2.26 8.43
N ASN A 149 21.15 2.29 7.61
CA ASN A 149 21.11 1.80 6.23
C ASN A 149 20.62 0.34 6.13
N ARG A 150 20.92 -0.48 7.14
CA ARG A 150 20.48 -1.89 7.19
C ARG A 150 18.96 -1.99 7.35
N THR A 151 18.37 -1.20 8.22
CA THR A 151 16.92 -1.14 8.45
C THR A 151 16.21 -0.67 7.18
N HIS A 152 16.73 0.37 6.53
CA HIS A 152 16.20 0.87 5.27
C HIS A 152 16.21 -0.22 4.18
N TYR A 153 17.36 -0.88 4.02
CA TYR A 153 17.50 -1.99 3.08
C TYR A 153 16.50 -3.13 3.34
N LEU A 154 16.32 -3.54 4.60
CA LEU A 154 15.37 -4.60 4.93
C LEU A 154 13.92 -4.18 4.64
N MET A 155 13.57 -2.92 4.90
CA MET A 155 12.24 -2.39 4.55
C MET A 155 12.01 -2.42 3.04
N GLU A 156 12.95 -1.92 2.24
CA GLU A 156 12.86 -1.95 0.76
C GLU A 156 12.71 -3.38 0.22
N LYS A 157 13.38 -4.35 0.85
CA LYS A 157 13.26 -5.76 0.48
C LYS A 157 11.88 -6.34 0.79
N LEU A 158 11.27 -5.94 1.90
CA LEU A 158 9.91 -6.36 2.23
C LEU A 158 8.85 -5.67 1.37
N SER A 159 9.13 -4.49 0.83
CA SER A 159 8.16 -3.67 0.09
C SER A 159 8.52 -3.46 -1.39
N THR A 160 9.33 -4.32 -1.98
CA THR A 160 9.86 -4.11 -3.35
C THR A 160 8.75 -3.89 -4.39
N LEU A 161 7.67 -4.69 -4.36
CA LEU A 161 6.54 -4.53 -5.27
C LEU A 161 5.58 -3.44 -4.82
N ASP A 162 5.47 -3.21 -3.51
CA ASP A 162 4.69 -2.09 -2.96
C ASP A 162 5.24 -0.74 -3.44
N ILE A 163 6.56 -0.60 -3.56
CA ILE A 163 7.21 0.60 -4.11
C ILE A 163 6.74 0.85 -5.54
N VAL A 164 6.73 -0.19 -6.38
CA VAL A 164 6.27 -0.09 -7.78
C VAL A 164 4.78 0.20 -7.84
N THR A 165 3.98 -0.49 -7.01
CA THR A 165 2.53 -0.31 -6.90
C THR A 165 2.18 1.13 -6.51
N TYR A 166 2.89 1.67 -5.53
CA TYR A 166 2.71 3.04 -5.07
C TYR A 166 3.10 4.05 -6.16
N GLN A 167 4.17 3.80 -6.92
CA GLN A 167 4.55 4.65 -8.05
C GLN A 167 3.46 4.67 -9.14
N ILE A 168 2.92 3.50 -9.50
CA ILE A 168 1.80 3.39 -10.45
C ILE A 168 0.58 4.19 -9.92
N ALA A 169 0.26 4.05 -8.64
CA ALA A 169 -0.84 4.78 -8.01
C ALA A 169 -0.63 6.31 -8.02
N LYS A 170 0.60 6.78 -7.76
CA LYS A 170 0.97 8.21 -7.86
C LYS A 170 0.79 8.75 -9.27
N GLU A 171 1.22 7.99 -10.28
CA GLU A 171 1.08 8.40 -11.68
C GLU A 171 -0.38 8.49 -12.11
N GLU A 172 -1.21 7.50 -11.75
CA GLU A 172 -2.64 7.53 -12.04
C GLU A 172 -3.35 8.65 -11.26
N PHE A 173 -2.98 8.88 -9.99
CA PHE A 173 -3.46 10.01 -9.21
C PHE A 173 -3.15 11.34 -9.90
N SER A 174 -1.90 11.54 -10.34
CA SER A 174 -1.47 12.73 -11.08
C SER A 174 -2.32 12.96 -12.35
N LYS A 175 -2.51 11.90 -13.16
CA LYS A 175 -3.37 11.96 -14.36
C LYS A 175 -4.81 12.35 -14.03
N ARG A 176 -5.36 11.88 -12.90
CA ARG A 176 -6.73 12.23 -12.48
C ARG A 176 -6.84 13.68 -12.02
N ILE A 177 -5.85 14.18 -11.30
CA ILE A 177 -5.75 15.60 -10.94
C ILE A 177 -5.69 16.47 -12.20
N ASP A 178 -4.85 16.11 -13.18
CA ASP A 178 -4.74 16.86 -14.44
C ASP A 178 -6.06 16.87 -15.21
N ARG A 179 -6.77 15.73 -15.29
CA ARG A 179 -8.10 15.67 -15.91
C ARG A 179 -9.10 16.60 -15.21
N ILE A 180 -9.08 16.63 -13.87
CA ILE A 180 -9.92 17.55 -13.09
C ILE A 180 -9.56 19.00 -13.43
N LYS A 181 -8.29 19.36 -13.35
CA LYS A 181 -7.80 20.72 -13.64
C LYS A 181 -8.19 21.17 -15.04
N ASN A 182 -8.02 20.32 -16.05
CA ASN A 182 -8.41 20.62 -17.43
C ASN A 182 -9.93 20.79 -17.60
N LYS A 183 -10.73 20.03 -16.84
CA LYS A 183 -12.20 20.08 -16.93
C LYS A 183 -12.80 21.28 -16.17
N THR A 184 -12.21 21.66 -15.04
CA THR A 184 -12.85 22.61 -14.09
C THR A 184 -12.07 23.92 -13.96
N GLY A 185 -10.80 23.95 -14.37
CA GLY A 185 -9.88 25.06 -14.12
C GLY A 185 -9.33 25.12 -12.69
N VAL A 186 -9.74 24.19 -11.81
CA VAL A 186 -9.29 24.14 -10.41
C VAL A 186 -8.02 23.30 -10.31
N ASP A 187 -6.94 23.90 -9.81
CA ASP A 187 -5.71 23.19 -9.48
C ASP A 187 -5.80 22.68 -8.04
N LEU A 188 -5.81 21.36 -7.84
CA LEU A 188 -5.89 20.76 -6.50
C LEU A 188 -4.52 20.63 -5.80
N LEU A 189 -3.42 20.79 -6.54
CA LEU A 189 -2.06 20.66 -6.01
C LEU A 189 -1.40 22.03 -5.72
N CYS A 190 -2.01 23.12 -6.17
CA CYS A 190 -1.50 24.48 -5.99
C CYS A 190 -0.10 24.68 -6.60
N ASN A 191 0.09 24.24 -7.85
CA ASN A 191 1.37 24.23 -8.56
C ASN A 191 2.46 23.34 -7.94
N ARG A 192 2.13 22.50 -6.96
CA ARG A 192 3.05 21.46 -6.48
C ARG A 192 3.05 20.27 -7.45
N THR A 193 4.18 19.59 -7.52
CA THR A 193 4.35 18.34 -8.28
C THR A 193 4.26 17.15 -7.34
N ILE A 194 3.68 16.05 -7.82
CA ILE A 194 3.60 14.75 -7.14
C ILE A 194 4.91 13.99 -7.31
#